data_AF-A0A7Y8LV10-F1
#
_entry.id   AF-A0A7Y8LV10-F1
#
_cell.length_a   1.000
_cell.length_b   1.000
_cell.length_c   1.000
_cell.angle_alpha   90.00
_cell.angle_beta   90.00
_cell.angle_gamma   90.00
#
_symmetry.space_group_name_H-M   'P 1'
#
loop_
_entity.id
_entity.type
_entity.pdbx_description
1 polymer ?
#
loop_
_entity_poly.entity_id
_entity_poly.type
_entity_poly.pdbx_seq_one_letter_code
_entity_poly.pdbx_strand_id
1 'polypeptide(L)'
;MSVSAPTGRDGAGVGLAVTVALALVAGANLVFAVARGAPAWVFDAFLLAASVLLVVYVVGAYLPQRRSRQAQEAEQRETELLGEALLTALESIRRGNLTHLADATAPMPAELRSAFEAAVTSLTSLVQQIQNSSTETAAASDVVHTTAADLASGSAEQAAAVVEITATMEQLARTAAQIARNAATQAELAAKAEESGTAGADAVTEALAGVEAVQQRIADVASRADDVGSRAKEIYRILDLITEIAHETHILSLNAAIEASTGGEAGKRFTVVAEEVRRLAQRSRESVESVRSLLDDFAASIRAAVVATEEAGKEAVRVLERSRRAAAAIAELRGALSDTARAAREISLATEEQRTASDQVVLTLREVSEVIHKMADSLKSFRGAAEKVDTLALSIQLLTQSFRLDSPRSLKNLVERWAAELSAHTGHWEAVEGWLVAAVREAPSVELAYLTDRNGTMLAFALGGDAKGDAQVPANVTVGANFSDRPWFQSTMRDGCAILTPLYQSMLTGEPCFTVAAPVRDRTGAIAAVLGLDVNLRSWTKI
;
A
#
# COMPACT_ATOMS: atom_id res chain seq x y z
N MET A 1 48.86 7.03 49.14
CA MET A 1 49.82 7.82 49.92
C MET A 1 49.85 7.23 51.33
N SER A 2 50.92 6.50 51.63
CA SER A 2 51.17 5.88 52.93
C SER A 2 51.59 6.94 53.94
N VAL A 3 50.72 7.29 54.88
CA VAL A 3 51.12 8.03 56.08
C VAL A 3 51.62 6.99 57.07
N SER A 4 52.93 6.77 57.07
CA SER A 4 53.61 6.08 58.17
C SER A 4 53.47 6.94 59.42
N ALA A 5 52.57 6.58 60.32
CA ALA A 5 52.51 7.15 61.65
C ALA A 5 53.85 6.85 62.37
N PRO A 6 54.50 7.84 63.02
CA PRO A 6 55.68 7.59 63.80
C PRO A 6 55.27 6.68 64.97
N THR A 7 55.96 5.55 65.10
CA THR A 7 55.89 4.67 66.27
C THR A 7 56.28 5.47 67.50
N GLY A 8 55.28 6.03 68.17
CA GLY A 8 55.41 6.67 69.47
C GLY A 8 55.90 5.63 70.46
N ARG A 9 57.23 5.50 70.59
CA ARG A 9 57.91 4.73 71.62
C ARG A 9 57.21 4.91 72.96
N ASP A 10 56.96 3.78 73.63
CA ASP A 10 56.24 3.57 74.87
C ASP A 10 56.47 4.62 75.97
N GLY A 11 55.92 5.84 75.86
CA GLY A 11 56.02 6.84 76.93
C GLY A 11 55.37 6.38 78.25
N ALA A 12 54.32 5.55 78.16
CA ALA A 12 53.64 5.00 79.33
C ALA A 12 54.37 3.78 79.93
N GLY A 13 54.94 2.90 79.08
CA GLY A 13 55.76 1.78 79.53
C GLY A 13 57.10 2.25 80.12
N VAL A 14 57.71 3.26 79.50
CA VAL A 14 58.90 3.95 80.02
C VAL A 14 58.55 4.73 81.29
N GLY A 15 57.39 5.38 81.36
CA GLY A 15 56.93 6.08 82.56
C GLY A 15 56.68 5.16 83.77
N LEU A 16 56.03 4.01 83.56
CA LEU A 16 55.87 2.97 84.58
C LEU A 16 57.22 2.36 84.97
N ALA A 17 58.08 2.06 83.99
CA ALA A 17 59.40 1.49 84.26
C ALA A 17 60.31 2.46 85.04
N VAL A 18 60.29 3.75 84.70
CA VAL A 18 61.06 4.80 85.40
C VAL A 18 60.52 5.04 86.81
N THR A 19 59.19 5.07 87.01
CA THR A 19 58.61 5.23 88.35
C THR A 19 58.87 4.02 89.24
N VAL A 20 58.79 2.79 88.70
CA VAL A 20 59.15 1.55 89.41
C VAL A 20 60.65 1.51 89.72
N ALA A 21 61.51 1.90 88.77
CA ALA A 21 62.96 1.96 88.99
C ALA A 21 63.35 3.00 90.05
N LEU A 22 62.77 4.20 90.03
CA LEU A 22 62.96 5.23 91.05
C LEU A 22 62.48 4.75 92.43
N ALA A 23 61.34 4.06 92.49
CA ALA A 23 60.82 3.49 93.74
C ALA A 23 61.73 2.39 94.30
N LEU A 24 62.29 1.52 93.44
CA LEU A 24 63.26 0.49 93.84
C LEU A 24 64.58 1.09 94.34
N VAL A 25 65.12 2.10 93.66
CA VAL A 25 66.34 2.80 94.08
C VAL A 25 66.14 3.55 95.40
N ALA A 26 65.01 4.23 95.57
CA ALA A 26 64.65 4.88 96.82
C ALA A 26 64.41 3.88 97.96
N GLY A 27 63.77 2.74 97.68
CA GLY A 27 63.60 1.64 98.63
C GLY A 27 64.93 1.02 99.08
N ALA A 28 65.88 0.81 98.16
CA ALA A 28 67.21 0.31 98.48
C ALA A 28 68.01 1.28 99.38
N ASN A 29 67.93 2.59 99.10
CA ASN A 29 68.55 3.61 99.95
C ASN A 29 67.92 3.67 101.35
N LEU A 30 66.61 3.41 101.45
CA LEU A 30 65.88 3.44 102.71
C LEU A 30 66.19 2.22 103.60
N VAL A 31 66.32 1.02 103.01
CA VAL A 31 66.79 -0.18 103.71
C VAL A 31 68.18 0.06 104.31
N PHE A 32 69.06 0.75 103.56
CA PHE A 32 70.39 1.12 104.03
C PHE A 32 70.36 2.17 105.17
N ALA A 33 69.38 3.08 105.17
CA ALA A 33 69.16 4.07 106.24
C ALA A 33 68.61 3.44 107.53
N VAL A 34 67.68 2.47 107.42
CA VAL A 34 67.17 1.70 108.58
C VAL A 34 68.30 0.87 109.22
N ALA A 35 69.17 0.28 108.42
CA ALA A 35 70.36 -0.45 108.91
C ALA A 35 71.36 0.44 109.70
N ARG A 36 71.30 1.77 109.55
CA ARG A 36 72.13 2.77 110.25
C ARG A 36 71.44 3.44 111.44
N GLY A 37 70.30 2.94 111.89
CA GLY A 37 69.61 3.40 113.10
C GLY A 37 68.42 4.33 112.87
N ALA A 38 67.89 4.43 111.64
CA ALA A 38 66.64 5.13 111.40
C ALA A 38 65.43 4.34 111.96
N PRO A 39 64.39 5.03 112.49
CA PRO A 39 63.25 4.36 113.10
C PRO A 39 62.36 3.66 112.05
N ALA A 40 61.83 2.49 112.41
CA ALA A 40 61.10 1.59 111.50
C ALA A 40 59.87 2.24 110.81
N TRP A 41 59.22 3.22 111.47
CA TRP A 41 58.06 3.93 110.91
C TRP A 41 58.37 4.69 109.62
N VAL A 42 59.63 5.06 109.37
CA VAL A 42 60.05 5.77 108.14
C VAL A 42 59.96 4.83 106.93
N PHE A 43 60.26 3.54 107.11
CA PHE A 43 60.12 2.52 106.09
C PHE A 43 58.64 2.29 105.74
N ASP A 44 57.79 2.15 106.75
CA ASP A 44 56.36 1.97 106.57
C ASP A 44 55.71 3.20 105.91
N ALA A 45 56.10 4.41 106.31
CA ALA A 45 55.62 5.66 105.72
C ALA A 45 56.02 5.81 104.24
N PHE A 46 57.23 5.39 103.87
CA PHE A 46 57.68 5.39 102.48
C PHE A 46 56.92 4.37 101.62
N LEU A 47 56.69 3.16 102.13
CA LEU A 47 55.89 2.16 101.41
C LEU A 47 54.44 2.63 101.21
N LEU A 48 53.87 3.31 102.22
CA LEU A 48 52.53 3.90 102.12
C LEU A 48 52.49 5.05 101.11
N ALA A 49 53.47 5.95 101.13
CA ALA A 49 53.58 7.02 100.13
C ALA A 49 53.79 6.49 98.71
N ALA A 50 54.67 5.50 98.52
CA ALA A 50 54.95 4.90 97.22
C ALA A 50 53.73 4.14 96.66
N SER A 51 52.99 3.42 97.51
CA SER A 51 51.76 2.72 97.09
C SER A 51 50.65 3.70 96.71
N VAL A 52 50.46 4.79 97.46
CA VAL A 52 49.51 5.86 97.10
C VAL A 52 49.89 6.52 95.78
N LEU A 53 51.17 6.83 95.58
CA LEU A 53 51.66 7.48 94.36
C LEU A 53 51.55 6.56 93.14
N LEU A 54 51.80 5.25 93.32
CA LEU A 54 51.57 4.22 92.31
C LEU A 54 50.08 4.13 91.93
N VAL A 55 49.17 4.13 92.91
CA VAL A 55 47.73 4.10 92.66
C VAL A 55 47.27 5.36 91.91
N VAL A 56 47.74 6.54 92.30
CA VAL A 56 47.44 7.81 91.62
C VAL A 56 47.96 7.79 90.18
N TYR A 57 49.15 7.27 89.91
CA TYR A 57 49.68 7.13 88.56
C TYR A 57 48.88 6.11 87.72
N VAL A 58 48.56 4.95 88.30
CA VAL A 58 47.80 3.90 87.60
C VAL A 58 46.39 4.38 87.25
N VAL A 59 45.69 5.02 88.19
CA VAL A 59 44.30 5.48 88.01
C VAL A 59 44.22 6.80 87.24
N GLY A 60 45.13 7.75 87.51
CA GLY A 60 45.08 9.10 86.96
C GLY A 60 45.77 9.25 85.59
N ALA A 61 46.78 8.42 85.29
CA ALA A 61 47.53 8.53 84.03
C ALA A 61 47.46 7.24 83.19
N TYR A 62 47.80 6.08 83.75
CA TYR A 62 47.95 4.85 82.96
C TYR A 62 46.62 4.29 82.43
N LEU A 63 45.61 4.11 83.28
CA LEU A 63 44.29 3.61 82.88
C LEU A 63 43.57 4.53 81.88
N PRO A 64 43.48 5.86 82.07
CA PRO A 64 42.87 6.74 81.09
C PRO A 64 43.63 6.77 79.77
N GLN A 65 44.98 6.75 79.79
CA GLN A 65 45.79 6.72 78.58
C GLN A 65 45.70 5.38 77.83
N ARG A 66 45.54 4.27 78.55
CA ARG A 66 45.26 2.95 77.97
C ARG A 66 43.85 2.89 77.37
N ARG A 67 42.85 3.43 78.06
CA ARG A 67 41.46 3.52 77.55
C ARG A 67 41.35 4.42 76.33
N SER A 68 42.06 5.56 76.29
CA SER A 68 42.07 6.45 75.14
C SER A 68 42.77 5.83 73.93
N ARG A 69 43.87 5.10 74.13
CA ARG A 69 44.51 4.33 73.05
C ARG A 69 43.60 3.22 72.52
N GLN A 70 42.96 2.46 73.41
CA GLN A 70 42.00 1.43 73.00
C GLN A 70 40.79 2.02 72.26
N ALA A 71 40.31 3.20 72.68
CA ALA A 71 39.23 3.91 71.99
C ALA A 71 39.69 4.42 70.60
N GLN A 72 40.90 4.99 70.50
CA GLN A 72 41.47 5.45 69.22
C GLN A 72 41.76 4.30 68.25
N GLU A 73 42.29 3.18 68.74
CA GLU A 73 42.53 1.97 67.94
C GLU A 73 41.20 1.33 67.48
N ALA A 74 40.17 1.36 68.32
CA ALA A 74 38.83 0.89 67.96
C ALA A 74 38.17 1.80 66.91
N GLU A 75 38.24 3.12 67.09
CA GLU A 75 37.73 4.11 66.14
C GLU A 75 38.47 4.03 64.79
N GLN A 76 39.80 3.87 64.80
CA GLN A 76 40.59 3.66 63.58
C GLN A 76 40.17 2.39 62.85
N ARG A 77 40.06 1.25 63.55
CA ARG A 77 39.60 0.00 62.95
C ARG A 77 38.19 0.11 62.39
N GLU A 78 37.29 0.81 63.08
CA GLU A 78 35.95 1.07 62.58
C GLU A 78 36.01 1.89 61.28
N THR A 79 36.77 2.99 61.24
CA THR A 79 36.92 3.78 60.00
C THR A 79 37.59 3.04 58.85
N GLU A 80 38.57 2.17 59.13
CA GLU A 80 39.21 1.32 58.13
C GLU A 80 38.22 0.30 57.55
N LEU A 81 37.46 -0.40 58.42
CA LEU A 81 36.41 -1.34 58.01
C LEU A 81 35.31 -0.65 57.20
N LEU A 82 34.90 0.55 57.60
CA LEU A 82 33.93 1.37 56.85
C LEU A 82 34.46 1.76 55.46
N GLY A 83 35.73 2.18 55.38
CA GLY A 83 36.39 2.52 54.14
C GLY A 83 36.50 1.32 53.19
N GLU A 84 36.89 0.16 53.70
CA GLU A 84 36.98 -1.08 52.92
C GLU A 84 35.61 -1.56 52.44
N ALA A 85 34.58 -1.50 53.30
CA ALA A 85 33.21 -1.84 52.93
C ALA A 85 32.68 -0.94 51.81
N LEU A 86 32.91 0.38 51.90
CA LEU A 86 32.48 1.33 50.87
C LEU A 86 33.22 1.11 49.55
N LEU A 87 34.54 0.90 49.60
CA LEU A 87 35.34 0.60 48.41
C LEU A 87 34.88 -0.69 47.75
N THR A 88 34.59 -1.73 48.52
CA THR A 88 34.09 -3.02 48.01
C THR A 88 32.71 -2.88 47.36
N ALA A 89 31.81 -2.10 47.97
CA ALA A 89 30.48 -1.85 47.44
C ALA A 89 30.53 -1.00 46.15
N LEU A 90 31.38 0.03 46.10
CA LEU A 90 31.60 0.85 44.90
C LEU A 90 32.28 0.05 43.78
N GLU A 91 33.24 -0.81 44.11
CA GLU A 91 33.91 -1.68 43.15
C GLU A 91 32.93 -2.69 42.54
N SER A 92 31.96 -3.18 43.32
CA SER A 92 30.88 -4.03 42.83
C SER A 92 30.02 -3.29 41.80
N ILE A 93 29.60 -2.04 42.08
CA ILE A 93 28.88 -1.19 41.12
C ILE A 93 29.73 -0.89 39.88
N ARG A 94 31.03 -0.60 40.05
CA ARG A 94 31.97 -0.33 38.93
C ARG A 94 32.06 -1.51 37.96
N ARG A 95 31.94 -2.74 38.46
CA ARG A 95 31.90 -3.97 37.64
C ARG A 95 30.51 -4.27 37.06
N GLY A 96 29.53 -3.42 37.34
CA GLY A 96 28.14 -3.58 36.95
C GLY A 96 27.38 -4.58 37.82
N ASN A 97 27.92 -5.02 38.96
CA ASN A 97 27.20 -5.93 39.85
C ASN A 97 26.24 -5.15 40.75
N LEU A 98 24.95 -5.25 40.46
CA LEU A 98 23.87 -4.61 41.20
C LEU A 98 23.11 -5.59 42.11
N THR A 99 23.68 -6.79 42.33
CA THR A 99 23.08 -7.86 43.14
C THR A 99 23.92 -8.13 44.39
N HIS A 100 23.29 -8.69 45.43
CA HIS A 100 23.96 -9.16 46.65
C HIS A 100 24.89 -8.13 47.34
N LEU A 101 24.48 -6.86 47.39
CA LEU A 101 25.28 -5.81 48.05
C LEU A 101 25.10 -5.76 49.57
N ALA A 102 24.13 -6.49 50.12
CA ALA A 102 23.85 -6.52 51.56
C ALA A 102 25.06 -6.94 52.41
N ASP A 103 25.87 -7.88 51.91
CA ASP A 103 27.08 -8.35 52.60
C ASP A 103 28.21 -7.29 52.55
N ALA A 104 28.34 -6.61 51.42
CA ALA A 104 29.35 -5.55 51.23
C ALA A 104 29.02 -4.28 52.05
N THR A 105 27.74 -4.03 52.32
CA THR A 105 27.27 -2.87 53.08
C THR A 105 27.01 -3.18 54.56
N ALA A 106 27.06 -4.45 54.98
CA ALA A 106 26.81 -4.87 56.36
C ALA A 106 27.65 -4.11 57.41
N PRO A 107 28.95 -3.81 57.18
CA PRO A 107 29.76 -3.06 58.14
C PRO A 107 29.40 -1.57 58.24
N MET A 108 28.60 -1.03 57.31
CA MET A 108 28.28 0.40 57.24
C MET A 108 27.23 0.84 58.28
N PRO A 109 27.21 2.13 58.67
CA PRO A 109 26.13 2.69 59.47
C PRO A 109 24.78 2.54 58.75
N ALA A 110 23.71 2.34 59.50
CA ALA A 110 22.38 2.04 58.94
C ALA A 110 21.87 3.10 57.94
N GLU A 111 22.19 4.38 58.16
CA GLU A 111 21.82 5.48 57.27
C GLU A 111 22.57 5.43 55.94
N LEU A 112 23.89 5.16 55.97
CA LEU A 112 24.70 5.03 54.76
C LEU A 112 24.32 3.77 53.98
N ARG A 113 24.12 2.66 54.68
CA ARG A 113 23.66 1.40 54.08
C ARG A 113 22.33 1.58 53.37
N SER A 114 21.33 2.17 54.03
CA SER A 114 20.00 2.36 53.44
C SER A 114 20.03 3.31 52.24
N ALA A 115 20.79 4.42 52.31
CA ALA A 115 20.98 5.32 51.18
C ALA A 115 21.67 4.65 49.99
N PHE A 116 22.69 3.82 50.25
CA PHE A 116 23.38 3.06 49.21
C PHE A 116 22.49 1.99 48.57
N GLU A 117 21.77 1.21 49.37
CA GLU A 117 20.81 0.20 48.89
C GLU A 117 19.68 0.83 48.08
N ALA A 118 19.18 1.99 48.51
CA ALA A 118 18.20 2.76 47.74
C ALA A 118 18.76 3.22 46.39
N ALA A 119 19.99 3.74 46.36
CA ALA A 119 20.64 4.17 45.12
C ALA A 119 20.85 3.00 44.13
N VAL A 120 21.28 1.84 44.63
CA VAL A 120 21.41 0.62 43.82
C VAL A 120 20.05 0.17 43.31
N THR A 121 19.03 0.16 44.15
CA THR A 121 17.66 -0.24 43.76
C THR A 121 17.13 0.66 42.64
N SER A 122 17.36 1.97 42.74
CA SER A 122 17.02 2.92 41.67
C SER A 122 17.81 2.64 40.39
N LEU A 123 19.12 2.38 40.48
CA LEU A 123 19.95 2.04 39.32
C LEU A 123 19.49 0.73 38.65
N THR A 124 19.21 -0.31 39.43
CA THR A 124 18.65 -1.59 38.95
C THR A 124 17.34 -1.38 38.23
N SER A 125 16.43 -0.57 38.80
CA SER A 125 15.15 -0.24 38.17
C SER A 125 15.35 0.51 36.85
N LEU A 126 16.27 1.47 36.80
CA LEU A 126 16.59 2.21 35.57
C LEU A 126 17.15 1.29 34.48
N VAL A 127 18.11 0.40 34.81
CA VAL A 127 18.66 -0.56 33.83
C VAL A 127 17.57 -1.50 33.32
N GLN A 128 16.68 -1.99 34.18
CA GLN A 128 15.57 -2.85 33.78
C GLN A 128 14.55 -2.12 32.89
N GLN A 129 14.26 -0.86 33.18
CA GLN A 129 13.40 -0.02 32.32
C GLN A 129 14.06 0.20 30.95
N ILE A 130 15.35 0.50 30.91
CA ILE A 130 16.10 0.66 29.65
C ILE A 130 16.07 -0.64 28.84
N GLN A 131 16.24 -1.81 29.47
CA GLN A 131 16.11 -3.11 28.80
C GLN A 131 14.75 -3.28 28.15
N ASN A 132 13.68 -3.06 28.91
CA ASN A 132 12.32 -3.23 28.41
C ASN A 132 12.02 -2.25 27.26
N SER A 133 12.35 -0.98 27.42
CA SER A 133 12.17 0.03 26.37
C SER A 133 12.98 -0.28 25.11
N SER A 134 14.17 -0.85 25.27
CA SER A 134 15.00 -1.29 24.15
C SER A 134 14.35 -2.44 23.37
N THR A 135 13.79 -3.43 24.08
CA THR A 135 13.07 -4.55 23.43
C THR A 135 11.79 -4.08 22.72
N GLU A 136 11.03 -3.16 23.34
CA GLU A 136 9.85 -2.57 22.71
C GLU A 136 10.23 -1.76 21.46
N THR A 137 11.35 -1.04 21.51
CA THR A 137 11.87 -0.25 20.37
C THR A 137 12.28 -1.15 19.21
N ALA A 138 12.97 -2.27 19.48
CA ALA A 138 13.32 -3.26 18.46
C ALA A 138 12.07 -3.86 17.81
N ALA A 139 11.08 -4.27 18.61
CA ALA A 139 9.81 -4.80 18.11
C ALA A 139 9.05 -3.77 17.25
N ALA A 140 8.99 -2.51 17.68
CA ALA A 140 8.38 -1.43 16.89
C ALA A 140 9.12 -1.20 15.57
N SER A 141 10.44 -1.34 15.56
CA SER A 141 11.25 -1.23 14.34
C SER A 141 10.94 -2.33 13.33
N ASP A 142 10.72 -3.57 13.79
CA ASP A 142 10.35 -4.70 12.93
C ASP A 142 8.95 -4.50 12.29
N VAL A 143 7.99 -4.00 13.07
CA VAL A 143 6.66 -3.58 12.56
C VAL A 143 6.80 -2.48 11.50
N VAL A 144 7.69 -1.53 11.72
CA VAL A 144 7.99 -0.48 10.74
C VAL A 144 8.59 -1.07 9.46
N HIS A 145 9.52 -2.03 9.57
CA HIS A 145 10.13 -2.71 8.43
C HIS A 145 9.10 -3.46 7.57
N THR A 146 8.23 -4.24 8.21
CA THR A 146 7.17 -4.99 7.53
C THR A 146 6.17 -4.07 6.85
N THR A 147 5.70 -3.04 7.56
CA THR A 147 4.79 -2.01 7.01
C THR A 147 5.42 -1.29 5.81
N ALA A 148 6.72 -0.98 5.87
CA ALA A 148 7.42 -0.34 4.77
C ALA A 148 7.54 -1.26 3.54
N ALA A 149 7.71 -2.57 3.74
CA ALA A 149 7.76 -3.54 2.67
C ALA A 149 6.39 -3.66 1.98
N ASP A 150 5.32 -3.74 2.76
CA ASP A 150 3.94 -3.81 2.24
C ASP A 150 3.59 -2.55 1.44
N LEU A 151 3.92 -1.36 1.96
CA LEU A 151 3.66 -0.11 1.26
C LEU A 151 4.51 0.02 -0.02
N ALA A 152 5.72 -0.56 -0.05
CA ALA A 152 6.54 -0.59 -1.26
C ALA A 152 5.90 -1.49 -2.34
N SER A 153 5.36 -2.65 -1.95
CA SER A 153 4.61 -3.52 -2.86
C SER A 153 3.37 -2.81 -3.41
N GLY A 154 2.57 -2.19 -2.53
CA GLY A 154 1.38 -1.43 -2.93
C GLY A 154 1.72 -0.24 -3.84
N SER A 155 2.85 0.43 -3.62
CA SER A 155 3.32 1.52 -4.49
C SER A 155 3.67 1.01 -5.90
N ALA A 156 4.26 -0.18 -6.02
CA ALA A 156 4.58 -0.79 -7.31
C ALA A 156 3.31 -1.20 -8.07
N GLU A 157 2.31 -1.75 -7.38
CA GLU A 157 1.00 -2.05 -7.96
C GLU A 157 0.28 -0.79 -8.44
N GLN A 158 0.30 0.28 -7.65
CA GLN A 158 -0.24 1.58 -8.04
C GLN A 158 0.47 2.14 -9.28
N ALA A 159 1.80 2.00 -9.38
CA ALA A 159 2.55 2.43 -10.56
C ALA A 159 2.09 1.69 -11.82
N ALA A 160 1.92 0.37 -11.73
CA ALA A 160 1.43 -0.45 -12.84
C ALA A 160 0.01 -0.04 -13.27
N ALA A 161 -0.89 0.17 -12.30
CA ALA A 161 -2.25 0.63 -12.56
C ALA A 161 -2.28 2.01 -13.26
N VAL A 162 -1.41 2.95 -12.85
CA VAL A 162 -1.29 4.25 -13.50
C VAL A 162 -0.88 4.13 -14.97
N VAL A 163 0.06 3.23 -15.29
CA VAL A 163 0.47 2.96 -16.68
C VAL A 163 -0.69 2.41 -17.50
N GLU A 164 -1.43 1.44 -16.96
CA GLU A 164 -2.57 0.82 -17.65
C GLU A 164 -3.71 1.82 -17.90
N ILE A 165 -4.07 2.61 -16.88
CA ILE A 165 -5.10 3.64 -17.02
C ILE A 165 -4.65 4.68 -18.04
N THR A 166 -3.38 5.12 -18.01
CA THR A 166 -2.85 6.08 -18.99
C THR A 166 -2.99 5.56 -20.42
N ALA A 167 -2.60 4.31 -20.68
CA ALA A 167 -2.74 3.69 -22.00
C ALA A 167 -4.22 3.60 -22.44
N THR A 168 -5.12 3.29 -21.50
CA THR A 168 -6.57 3.24 -21.75
C THR A 168 -7.12 4.63 -22.10
N MET A 169 -6.68 5.68 -21.42
CA MET A 169 -7.09 7.06 -21.69
C MET A 169 -6.57 7.56 -23.04
N GLU A 170 -5.34 7.20 -23.43
CA GLU A 170 -4.83 7.48 -24.78
C GLU A 170 -5.66 6.77 -25.87
N GLN A 171 -6.06 5.52 -25.62
CA GLN A 171 -6.93 4.79 -26.54
C GLN A 171 -8.33 5.42 -26.62
N LEU A 172 -8.88 5.88 -25.50
CA LEU A 172 -10.15 6.63 -25.47
C LEU A 172 -10.06 7.92 -26.27
N ALA A 173 -9.00 8.71 -26.12
CA ALA A 173 -8.78 9.93 -26.89
C ALA A 173 -8.70 9.65 -28.40
N ARG A 174 -7.98 8.59 -28.82
CA ARG A 174 -7.94 8.15 -30.22
C ARG A 174 -9.32 7.75 -30.75
N THR A 175 -10.09 7.04 -29.94
CA THR A 175 -11.43 6.56 -30.30
C THR A 175 -12.42 7.71 -30.41
N ALA A 176 -12.40 8.66 -29.47
CA ALA A 176 -13.20 9.88 -29.51
C ALA A 176 -12.92 10.69 -30.78
N ALA A 177 -11.64 10.88 -31.13
CA ALA A 177 -11.25 11.56 -32.38
C ALA A 177 -11.75 10.84 -33.63
N GLN A 178 -11.79 9.50 -33.64
CA GLN A 178 -12.35 8.73 -34.74
C GLN A 178 -13.88 8.89 -34.84
N ILE A 179 -14.58 8.86 -33.71
CA ILE A 179 -16.03 9.07 -33.67
C ILE A 179 -16.37 10.49 -34.15
N ALA A 180 -15.62 11.51 -33.73
CA ALA A 180 -15.80 12.89 -34.18
C ALA A 180 -15.66 13.01 -35.72
N ARG A 181 -14.64 12.38 -36.31
CA ARG A 181 -14.46 12.33 -37.78
C ARG A 181 -15.62 11.64 -38.49
N ASN A 182 -16.07 10.50 -37.95
CA ASN A 182 -17.20 9.77 -38.52
C ASN A 182 -18.49 10.61 -38.45
N ALA A 183 -18.72 11.28 -37.34
CA ALA A 183 -19.87 12.17 -37.16
C ALA A 183 -19.82 13.36 -38.14
N ALA A 184 -18.66 13.99 -38.32
CA ALA A 184 -18.48 15.05 -39.30
C ALA A 184 -18.78 14.57 -40.74
N THR A 185 -18.29 13.39 -41.11
CA THR A 185 -18.58 12.76 -42.41
C THR A 185 -20.08 12.47 -42.56
N GLN A 186 -20.74 12.02 -41.50
CA GLN A 186 -22.17 11.71 -41.51
C GLN A 186 -23.02 12.97 -41.65
N ALA A 187 -22.62 14.08 -41.03
CA ALA A 187 -23.25 15.38 -41.21
C ALA A 187 -23.11 15.90 -42.66
N GLU A 188 -21.94 15.72 -43.27
CA GLU A 188 -21.71 16.09 -44.68
C GLU A 188 -22.58 15.25 -45.64
N LEU A 189 -22.64 13.93 -45.42
CA LEU A 189 -23.49 13.04 -46.20
C LEU A 189 -24.98 13.39 -46.07
N ALA A 190 -25.42 13.73 -44.86
CA ALA A 190 -26.79 14.16 -44.61
C ALA A 190 -27.13 15.48 -45.34
N ALA A 191 -26.21 16.45 -45.32
CA ALA A 191 -26.37 17.71 -46.05
C ALA A 191 -26.45 17.50 -47.57
N LYS A 192 -25.60 16.63 -48.12
CA LYS A 192 -25.64 16.28 -49.56
C LYS A 192 -26.93 15.55 -49.94
N ALA A 193 -27.43 14.67 -49.07
CA ALA A 193 -28.70 13.99 -49.28
C ALA A 193 -29.88 14.96 -49.19
N GLU A 194 -29.82 15.98 -48.33
CA GLU A 194 -30.83 17.04 -48.25
C GLU A 194 -30.87 17.89 -49.53
N GLU A 195 -29.71 18.24 -50.09
CA GLU A 195 -29.61 18.91 -51.39
C GLU A 195 -30.24 18.07 -52.51
N SER A 196 -29.90 16.78 -52.57
CA SER A 196 -30.51 15.85 -53.53
C SER A 196 -32.01 15.68 -53.33
N GLY A 197 -32.48 15.68 -52.08
CA GLY A 197 -33.90 15.63 -51.74
C GLY A 197 -34.63 16.90 -52.15
N THR A 198 -33.97 18.07 -52.09
CA THR A 198 -34.52 19.35 -52.56
C THR A 198 -34.70 19.33 -54.07
N ALA A 199 -33.67 18.94 -54.82
CA ALA A 199 -33.76 18.79 -56.27
C ALA A 199 -34.84 17.75 -56.68
N GLY A 200 -34.98 16.66 -55.93
CA GLY A 200 -36.05 15.68 -56.15
C GLY A 200 -37.45 16.23 -55.90
N ALA A 201 -37.63 17.04 -54.85
CA ALA A 201 -38.89 17.71 -54.55
C ALA A 201 -39.30 18.69 -55.66
N ASP A 202 -38.34 19.46 -56.18
CA ASP A 202 -38.56 20.40 -57.28
C ASP A 202 -38.99 19.66 -58.56
N ALA A 203 -38.31 18.56 -58.90
CA ALA A 203 -38.67 17.73 -60.06
C ALA A 203 -40.07 17.12 -59.94
N VAL A 204 -40.47 16.67 -58.74
CA VAL A 204 -41.85 16.16 -58.51
C VAL A 204 -42.87 17.29 -58.60
N THR A 205 -42.52 18.49 -58.13
CA THR A 205 -43.39 19.67 -58.23
C THR A 205 -43.63 20.06 -59.69
N GLU A 206 -42.59 20.04 -60.51
CA GLU A 206 -42.69 20.28 -61.95
C GLU A 206 -43.54 19.20 -62.64
N ALA A 207 -43.34 17.92 -62.28
CA ALA A 207 -44.14 16.82 -62.80
C ALA A 207 -45.63 16.94 -62.44
N LEU A 208 -45.95 17.35 -61.20
CA LEU A 208 -47.32 17.61 -60.77
C LEU A 208 -47.99 18.69 -61.63
N ALA A 209 -47.31 19.82 -61.85
CA ALA A 209 -47.82 20.90 -62.71
C ALA A 209 -48.02 20.42 -64.17
N GLY A 210 -47.09 19.60 -64.68
CA GLY A 210 -47.20 19.01 -66.01
C GLY A 210 -48.42 18.09 -66.16
N VAL A 211 -48.69 17.24 -65.17
CA VAL A 211 -49.85 16.33 -65.20
C VAL A 211 -51.17 17.09 -65.03
N GLU A 212 -51.22 18.14 -64.20
CA GLU A 212 -52.39 19.01 -64.09
C GLU A 212 -52.72 19.69 -65.42
N ALA A 213 -51.70 20.16 -66.16
CA ALA A 213 -51.88 20.70 -67.51
C ALA A 213 -52.38 19.65 -68.51
N VAL A 214 -51.90 18.40 -68.42
CA VAL A 214 -52.43 17.28 -69.24
C VAL A 214 -53.89 17.00 -68.90
N GLN A 215 -54.26 17.03 -67.63
CA GLN A 215 -55.65 16.84 -67.16
C GLN A 215 -56.60 17.89 -67.75
N GLN A 216 -56.18 19.16 -67.76
CA GLN A 216 -56.93 20.25 -68.41
C GLN A 216 -57.09 20.01 -69.92
N ARG A 217 -56.02 19.61 -70.61
CA ARG A 217 -56.08 19.31 -72.06
C ARG A 217 -57.00 18.14 -72.37
N ILE A 218 -57.01 17.10 -71.53
CA ILE A 218 -57.93 15.96 -71.66
C ILE A 218 -59.38 16.43 -71.53
N ALA A 219 -59.68 17.30 -70.55
CA ALA A 219 -61.02 17.87 -70.38
C ALA A 219 -61.46 18.70 -71.60
N ASP A 220 -60.56 19.51 -72.16
CA ASP A 220 -60.82 20.28 -73.39
C ASP A 220 -61.09 19.38 -74.60
N VAL A 221 -60.33 18.29 -74.76
CA VAL A 221 -60.53 17.31 -75.85
C VAL A 221 -61.87 16.59 -75.68
N ALA A 222 -62.23 16.20 -74.46
CA ALA A 222 -63.52 15.56 -74.17
C ALA A 222 -64.70 16.49 -74.50
N SER A 223 -64.62 17.77 -74.12
CA SER A 223 -65.64 18.77 -74.45
C SER A 223 -65.79 18.96 -75.96
N ARG A 224 -64.68 19.07 -76.70
CA ARG A 224 -64.72 19.19 -78.16
C ARG A 224 -65.28 17.94 -78.83
N ALA A 225 -64.98 16.75 -78.32
CA ALA A 225 -65.52 15.51 -78.85
C ALA A 225 -67.05 15.42 -78.66
N ASP A 226 -67.57 15.90 -77.53
CA ASP A 226 -69.01 16.00 -77.28
C ASP A 226 -69.69 16.99 -78.25
N ASP A 227 -69.09 18.17 -78.48
CA ASP A 227 -69.57 19.15 -79.46
C ASP A 227 -69.66 18.57 -80.87
N VAL A 228 -68.63 17.83 -81.30
CA VAL A 228 -68.63 17.18 -82.62
C VAL A 228 -69.68 16.06 -82.67
N GLY A 229 -69.87 15.30 -81.59
CA GLY A 229 -70.94 14.33 -81.46
C GLY A 229 -72.34 14.95 -81.57
N SER A 230 -72.56 16.13 -80.99
CA SER A 230 -73.80 16.90 -81.12
C SER A 230 -74.04 17.37 -82.56
N ARG A 231 -73.00 17.93 -83.21
CA ARG A 231 -73.06 18.32 -84.63
C ARG A 231 -73.35 17.14 -85.56
N ALA A 232 -72.80 15.96 -85.28
CA ALA A 232 -73.11 14.77 -86.06
C ALA A 232 -74.61 14.42 -86.00
N LYS A 233 -75.26 14.55 -84.83
CA LYS A 233 -76.72 14.36 -84.68
C LYS A 233 -77.55 15.36 -85.48
N GLU A 234 -77.08 16.60 -85.63
CA GLU A 234 -77.72 17.57 -86.54
C GLU A 234 -77.62 17.14 -87.99
N ILE A 235 -76.47 16.59 -88.42
CA ILE A 235 -76.30 16.09 -89.79
C ILE A 235 -77.21 14.88 -90.04
N TYR A 236 -77.37 13.95 -89.09
CA TYR A 236 -78.33 12.85 -89.24
C TYR A 236 -79.76 13.36 -89.48
N ARG A 237 -80.21 14.38 -88.74
CA ARG A 237 -81.53 15.00 -88.96
C ARG A 237 -81.68 15.59 -90.36
N ILE A 238 -80.62 16.20 -90.90
CA ILE A 238 -80.60 16.74 -92.26
C ILE A 238 -80.67 15.60 -93.28
N LEU A 239 -79.91 14.52 -93.09
CA LEU A 239 -79.95 13.35 -93.99
C LEU A 239 -81.30 12.65 -94.00
N ASP A 240 -81.97 12.56 -92.84
CA ASP A 240 -83.33 12.03 -92.75
C ASP A 240 -84.32 12.88 -93.56
N LEU A 241 -84.24 14.20 -93.44
CA LEU A 241 -85.04 15.13 -94.25
C LEU A 241 -84.74 14.99 -95.75
N ILE A 242 -83.47 14.88 -96.16
CA ILE A 242 -83.12 14.69 -97.58
C ILE A 242 -83.64 13.34 -98.08
N THR A 243 -83.61 12.30 -97.25
CA THR A 243 -84.18 10.98 -97.60
C THR A 243 -85.68 11.06 -97.79
N GLU A 244 -86.38 11.80 -96.92
CA GLU A 244 -87.81 12.10 -97.03
C GLU A 244 -88.12 12.86 -98.31
N ILE A 245 -87.41 13.97 -98.59
CA ILE A 245 -87.55 14.74 -99.83
C ILE A 245 -87.28 13.88 -101.07
N ALA A 246 -86.24 13.06 -101.06
CA ALA A 246 -85.92 12.16 -102.16
C ALA A 246 -86.99 11.08 -102.34
N HIS A 247 -87.61 10.61 -101.24
CA HIS A 247 -88.74 9.69 -101.29
C HIS A 247 -90.00 10.35 -101.86
N GLU A 248 -90.36 11.54 -101.40
CA GLU A 248 -91.47 12.33 -101.95
C GLU A 248 -91.24 12.63 -103.43
N THR A 249 -90.03 13.03 -103.81
CA THR A 249 -89.65 13.29 -105.21
C THR A 249 -89.76 12.02 -106.05
N HIS A 250 -89.38 10.86 -105.51
CA HIS A 250 -89.54 9.57 -106.19
C HIS A 250 -91.03 9.25 -106.43
N ILE A 251 -91.89 9.45 -105.43
CA ILE A 251 -93.34 9.22 -105.54
C ILE A 251 -93.98 10.23 -106.50
N LEU A 252 -93.59 11.51 -106.42
CA LEU A 252 -94.05 12.58 -107.31
C LEU A 252 -93.69 12.27 -108.77
N SER A 253 -92.46 11.82 -109.01
CA SER A 253 -91.97 11.43 -110.34
C SER A 253 -92.67 10.18 -110.87
N LEU A 254 -93.00 9.22 -110.01
CA LEU A 254 -93.77 8.03 -110.38
C LEU A 254 -95.20 8.42 -110.78
N ASN A 255 -95.86 9.28 -110.00
CA ASN A 255 -97.19 9.80 -110.31
C ASN A 255 -97.18 10.60 -111.62
N ALA A 256 -96.15 11.43 -111.84
CA ALA A 256 -95.96 12.17 -113.08
C ALA A 256 -95.72 11.25 -114.30
N ALA A 257 -94.96 10.15 -114.12
CA ALA A 257 -94.73 9.17 -115.17
C ALA A 257 -96.00 8.40 -115.54
N ILE A 258 -96.84 8.06 -114.54
CA ILE A 258 -98.16 7.43 -114.74
C ILE A 258 -99.07 8.39 -115.51
N GLU A 259 -99.21 9.65 -115.07
CA GLU A 259 -100.09 10.64 -115.71
C GLU A 259 -99.62 10.96 -117.14
N ALA A 260 -98.31 11.06 -117.36
CA ALA A 260 -97.71 11.24 -118.68
C ALA A 260 -97.97 10.04 -119.61
N SER A 261 -98.06 8.81 -119.08
CA SER A 261 -98.43 7.62 -119.87
C SER A 261 -99.91 7.62 -120.27
N THR A 262 -100.79 8.31 -119.54
CA THR A 262 -102.23 8.43 -119.82
C THR A 262 -102.54 9.49 -120.89
N GLY A 263 -101.64 10.46 -121.11
CA GLY A 263 -101.83 11.62 -121.99
C GLY A 263 -101.54 11.45 -123.50
N GLY A 264 -101.35 10.23 -124.03
CA GLY A 264 -101.15 9.99 -125.46
C GLY A 264 -99.83 10.55 -126.04
N GLU A 265 -99.81 11.00 -127.31
CA GLU A 265 -98.57 11.46 -127.99
C GLU A 265 -97.87 12.65 -127.32
N ALA A 266 -98.62 13.55 -126.67
CA ALA A 266 -98.06 14.69 -125.94
C ALA A 266 -97.35 14.28 -124.63
N GLY A 267 -97.74 13.14 -124.04
CA GLY A 267 -97.19 12.63 -122.78
C GLY A 267 -95.80 12.00 -122.89
N LYS A 268 -95.40 11.52 -124.07
CA LYS A 268 -94.11 10.82 -124.29
C LYS A 268 -92.88 11.65 -123.88
N ARG A 269 -92.88 12.97 -124.09
CA ARG A 269 -91.77 13.86 -123.66
C ARG A 269 -91.78 14.11 -122.15
N PHE A 270 -92.95 14.09 -121.51
CA PHE A 270 -93.08 14.23 -120.05
C PHE A 270 -92.69 12.94 -119.32
N THR A 271 -92.94 11.76 -119.90
CA THR A 271 -92.51 10.48 -119.34
C THR A 271 -90.99 10.41 -119.19
N VAL A 272 -90.22 10.85 -120.21
CA VAL A 272 -88.74 10.87 -120.15
C VAL A 272 -88.23 11.78 -119.03
N VAL A 273 -88.85 12.94 -118.84
CA VAL A 273 -88.50 13.87 -117.74
C VAL A 273 -88.84 13.27 -116.38
N ALA A 274 -90.01 12.66 -116.24
CA ALA A 274 -90.43 12.00 -115.00
C ALA A 274 -89.52 10.82 -114.63
N GLU A 275 -89.07 10.03 -115.60
CA GLU A 275 -88.15 8.91 -115.40
C GLU A 275 -86.74 9.39 -115.03
N GLU A 276 -86.27 10.51 -115.57
CA GLU A 276 -85.00 11.14 -115.17
C GLU A 276 -85.07 11.75 -113.76
N VAL A 277 -86.19 12.38 -113.38
CA VAL A 277 -86.42 12.84 -111.99
C VAL A 277 -86.47 11.65 -111.02
N ARG A 278 -87.11 10.54 -111.41
CA ARG A 278 -87.14 9.30 -110.61
C ARG A 278 -85.74 8.74 -110.40
N ARG A 279 -84.92 8.72 -111.45
CA ARG A 279 -83.52 8.29 -111.42
C ARG A 279 -82.66 9.21 -110.55
N LEU A 280 -82.88 10.53 -110.62
CA LEU A 280 -82.20 11.51 -109.77
C LEU A 280 -82.57 11.35 -108.30
N ALA A 281 -83.85 11.14 -107.99
CA ALA A 281 -84.34 10.87 -106.64
C ALA A 281 -83.75 9.57 -106.07
N GLN A 282 -83.66 8.51 -106.89
CA GLN A 282 -83.01 7.25 -106.52
C GLN A 282 -81.51 7.44 -106.24
N ARG A 283 -80.78 8.12 -107.14
CA ARG A 283 -79.36 8.46 -106.92
C ARG A 283 -79.13 9.33 -105.68
N SER A 284 -80.07 10.23 -105.38
CA SER A 284 -80.04 11.04 -104.16
C SER A 284 -80.15 10.18 -102.90
N ARG A 285 -81.06 9.19 -102.89
CA ARG A 285 -81.17 8.22 -101.78
C ARG A 285 -79.89 7.41 -101.59
N GLU A 286 -79.35 6.87 -102.68
CA GLU A 286 -78.09 6.10 -102.64
C GLU A 286 -76.92 6.95 -102.13
N SER A 287 -76.85 8.22 -102.52
CA SER A 287 -75.82 9.15 -102.04
C SER A 287 -76.00 9.48 -100.55
N VAL A 288 -77.24 9.71 -100.10
CA VAL A 288 -77.54 9.93 -98.67
C VAL A 288 -77.17 8.70 -97.84
N GLU A 289 -77.45 7.49 -98.31
CA GLU A 289 -77.07 6.25 -97.63
C GLU A 289 -75.55 6.11 -97.50
N SER A 290 -74.80 6.45 -98.56
CA SER A 290 -73.34 6.47 -98.51
C SER A 290 -72.80 7.49 -97.50
N VAL A 291 -73.37 8.70 -97.45
CA VAL A 291 -72.98 9.72 -96.45
C VAL A 291 -73.37 9.27 -95.04
N ARG A 292 -74.50 8.57 -94.87
CA ARG A 292 -74.94 7.99 -93.60
C ARG A 292 -73.93 6.97 -93.09
N SER A 293 -73.48 6.04 -93.94
CA SER A 293 -72.43 5.07 -93.59
C SER A 293 -71.12 5.76 -93.17
N LEU A 294 -70.69 6.81 -93.87
CA LEU A 294 -69.50 7.58 -93.48
C LEU A 294 -69.67 8.29 -92.13
N LEU A 295 -70.87 8.80 -91.84
CA LEU A 295 -71.18 9.40 -90.55
C LEU A 295 -71.26 8.38 -89.42
N ASP A 296 -71.73 7.16 -89.69
CA ASP A 296 -71.75 6.07 -88.70
C ASP A 296 -70.31 5.70 -88.29
N ASP A 297 -69.40 5.58 -89.25
CA ASP A 297 -67.97 5.36 -89.01
C ASP A 297 -67.31 6.54 -88.27
N PHE A 298 -67.66 7.77 -88.64
CA PHE A 298 -67.20 8.98 -87.96
C PHE A 298 -67.69 9.05 -86.51
N ALA A 299 -68.98 8.75 -86.27
CA ALA A 299 -69.56 8.72 -84.95
C ALA A 299 -68.97 7.59 -84.08
N ALA A 300 -68.68 6.43 -84.67
CA ALA A 300 -67.95 5.35 -84.00
C ALA A 300 -66.53 5.79 -83.59
N SER A 301 -65.82 6.47 -84.48
CA SER A 301 -64.48 7.01 -84.21
C SER A 301 -64.48 8.06 -83.09
N ILE A 302 -65.49 8.93 -83.04
CA ILE A 302 -65.65 9.90 -81.94
C ILE A 302 -65.93 9.19 -80.62
N ARG A 303 -66.82 8.19 -80.59
CA ARG A 303 -67.09 7.41 -79.38
C ARG A 303 -65.81 6.73 -78.86
N ALA A 304 -65.02 6.14 -79.75
CA ALA A 304 -63.74 5.55 -79.39
C ALA A 304 -62.76 6.60 -78.83
N ALA A 305 -62.70 7.79 -79.44
CA ALA A 305 -61.88 8.90 -78.93
C ALA A 305 -62.33 9.36 -77.54
N VAL A 306 -63.63 9.48 -77.28
CA VAL A 306 -64.17 9.83 -75.95
C VAL A 306 -63.75 8.80 -74.90
N VAL A 307 -63.93 7.51 -75.18
CA VAL A 307 -63.52 6.42 -74.25
C VAL A 307 -62.01 6.49 -73.96
N ALA A 308 -61.17 6.65 -74.99
CA ALA A 308 -59.73 6.79 -74.81
C ALA A 308 -59.35 8.02 -73.98
N THR A 309 -60.11 9.12 -74.13
CA THR A 309 -59.90 10.37 -73.38
C THR A 309 -60.30 10.21 -71.90
N GLU A 310 -61.39 9.49 -71.62
CA GLU A 310 -61.80 9.13 -70.24
C GLU A 310 -60.77 8.22 -69.56
N GLU A 311 -60.25 7.22 -70.27
CA GLU A 311 -59.19 6.34 -69.76
C GLU A 311 -57.90 7.12 -69.47
N ALA A 312 -57.49 8.00 -70.39
CA ALA A 312 -56.35 8.89 -70.19
C ALA A 312 -56.56 9.82 -68.98
N GLY A 313 -57.78 10.33 -68.78
CA GLY A 313 -58.13 11.15 -67.62
C GLY A 313 -58.01 10.40 -66.30
N LYS A 314 -58.49 9.15 -66.24
CA LYS A 314 -58.33 8.27 -65.08
C LYS A 314 -56.85 7.99 -64.79
N GLU A 315 -56.05 7.76 -65.82
CA GLU A 315 -54.60 7.52 -65.66
C GLU A 315 -53.89 8.78 -65.13
N ALA A 316 -54.20 9.96 -65.66
CA ALA A 316 -53.64 11.22 -65.17
C ALA A 316 -53.93 11.44 -63.68
N VAL A 317 -55.15 11.11 -63.20
CA VAL A 317 -55.49 11.17 -61.77
C VAL A 317 -54.65 10.19 -60.95
N ARG A 318 -54.44 8.96 -61.44
CA ARG A 318 -53.57 7.98 -60.76
C ARG A 318 -52.12 8.46 -60.67
N VAL A 319 -51.60 9.08 -61.74
CA VAL A 319 -50.25 9.64 -61.77
C VAL A 319 -50.12 10.83 -60.80
N LEU A 320 -51.12 11.71 -60.72
CA LEU A 320 -51.17 12.80 -59.74
C LEU A 320 -51.10 12.28 -58.31
N GLU A 321 -51.90 11.27 -57.97
CA GLU A 321 -51.92 10.68 -56.64
C GLU A 321 -50.57 10.04 -56.27
N ARG A 322 -49.95 9.31 -57.21
CA ARG A 322 -48.61 8.72 -57.01
C ARG A 322 -47.55 9.80 -56.83
N SER A 323 -47.61 10.87 -57.60
CA SER A 323 -46.66 11.99 -57.53
C SER A 323 -46.78 12.75 -56.21
N ARG A 324 -48.01 12.97 -55.72
CA ARG A 324 -48.25 13.57 -54.38
C ARG A 324 -47.69 12.69 -53.25
N ARG A 325 -47.85 11.37 -53.34
CA ARG A 325 -47.23 10.44 -52.38
C ARG A 325 -45.71 10.48 -52.43
N ALA A 326 -45.12 10.57 -53.62
CA ALA A 326 -43.67 10.75 -53.77
C ALA A 326 -43.19 12.06 -53.14
N ALA A 327 -43.89 13.17 -53.36
CA ALA A 327 -43.58 14.46 -52.75
C ALA A 327 -43.60 14.40 -51.21
N ALA A 328 -44.63 13.76 -50.64
CA ALA A 328 -44.73 13.56 -49.19
C ALA A 328 -43.58 12.73 -48.62
N ALA A 329 -43.21 11.63 -49.29
CA ALA A 329 -42.08 10.78 -48.88
C ALA A 329 -40.74 11.52 -48.95
N ILE A 330 -40.52 12.35 -49.97
CA ILE A 330 -39.32 13.19 -50.08
C ILE A 330 -39.26 14.22 -48.94
N ALA A 331 -40.39 14.83 -48.60
CA ALA A 331 -40.45 15.78 -47.48
C ALA A 331 -40.12 15.10 -46.13
N GLU A 332 -40.64 13.90 -45.90
CA GLU A 332 -40.32 13.10 -44.71
C GLU A 332 -38.84 12.72 -44.65
N LEU A 333 -38.26 12.26 -45.77
CA LEU A 333 -36.83 11.94 -45.87
C LEU A 333 -35.95 13.15 -45.56
N ARG A 334 -36.30 14.34 -46.05
CA ARG A 334 -35.56 15.57 -45.74
C ARG A 334 -35.60 15.90 -44.24
N GLY A 335 -36.75 15.73 -43.59
CA GLY A 335 -36.88 15.87 -42.13
C GLY A 335 -35.93 14.93 -41.39
N ALA A 336 -35.93 13.65 -41.75
CA ALA A 336 -35.05 12.64 -41.15
C ALA A 336 -33.54 12.94 -41.38
N LEU A 337 -33.18 13.47 -42.55
CA LEU A 337 -31.80 13.88 -42.85
C LEU A 337 -31.36 15.09 -42.02
N SER A 338 -32.24 16.07 -41.81
CA SER A 338 -31.97 17.22 -40.94
C SER A 338 -31.73 16.79 -39.50
N ASP A 339 -32.55 15.87 -38.99
CA ASP A 339 -32.35 15.27 -37.66
C ASP A 339 -31.04 14.47 -37.57
N THR A 340 -30.69 13.72 -38.62
CA THR A 340 -29.42 12.99 -38.71
C THR A 340 -28.22 13.95 -38.66
N ALA A 341 -28.27 15.07 -39.40
CA ALA A 341 -27.22 16.07 -39.40
C ALA A 341 -27.09 16.75 -38.02
N ARG A 342 -28.20 16.99 -37.32
CA ARG A 342 -28.21 17.53 -35.96
C ARG A 342 -27.59 16.54 -34.96
N ALA A 343 -28.01 15.28 -34.98
CA ALA A 343 -27.46 14.24 -34.11
C ALA A 343 -25.95 14.06 -34.34
N ALA A 344 -25.50 14.09 -35.59
CA ALA A 344 -24.07 14.02 -35.93
C ALA A 344 -23.27 15.19 -35.34
N ARG A 345 -23.81 16.42 -35.35
CA ARG A 345 -23.16 17.57 -34.69
C ARG A 345 -23.10 17.41 -33.18
N GLU A 346 -24.17 16.94 -32.55
CA GLU A 346 -24.21 16.67 -31.11
C GLU A 346 -23.17 15.60 -30.71
N ILE A 347 -23.03 14.52 -31.48
CA ILE A 347 -22.00 13.50 -31.28
C ILE A 347 -20.59 14.10 -31.41
N SER A 348 -20.37 14.97 -32.40
CA SER A 348 -19.07 15.63 -32.58
C SER A 348 -18.70 16.52 -31.39
N LEU A 349 -19.66 17.23 -30.80
CA LEU A 349 -19.42 18.06 -29.61
C LEU A 349 -19.13 17.19 -28.38
N ALA A 350 -19.95 16.18 -28.12
CA ALA A 350 -19.78 15.28 -27.00
C ALA A 350 -18.44 14.52 -27.05
N THR A 351 -17.97 14.15 -28.24
CA THR A 351 -16.68 13.48 -28.41
C THR A 351 -15.49 14.41 -28.20
N GLU A 352 -15.62 15.71 -28.50
CA GLU A 352 -14.59 16.69 -28.18
C GLU A 352 -14.48 16.95 -26.67
N GLU A 353 -15.61 16.97 -25.96
CA GLU A 353 -15.64 17.00 -24.49
C GLU A 353 -14.99 15.74 -23.90
N GLN A 354 -15.31 14.55 -24.43
CA GLN A 354 -14.66 13.31 -24.02
C GLN A 354 -13.14 13.35 -24.22
N ARG A 355 -12.67 13.87 -25.36
CA ARG A 355 -11.23 14.02 -25.62
C ARG A 355 -10.56 14.93 -24.59
N THR A 356 -11.18 16.07 -24.30
CA THR A 356 -10.68 17.03 -23.30
C THR A 356 -10.64 16.41 -21.90
N ALA A 357 -11.69 15.69 -21.52
CA ALA A 357 -11.73 14.96 -20.26
C ALA A 357 -10.65 13.87 -20.19
N SER A 358 -10.40 13.16 -21.30
CA SER A 358 -9.33 12.17 -21.37
C SER A 358 -7.95 12.78 -21.17
N ASP A 359 -7.66 13.90 -21.83
CA ASP A 359 -6.40 14.63 -21.68
C ASP A 359 -6.21 15.11 -20.22
N GLN A 360 -7.28 15.58 -19.57
CA GLN A 360 -7.23 16.00 -18.17
C GLN A 360 -6.91 14.85 -17.22
N VAL A 361 -7.51 13.67 -17.43
CA VAL A 361 -7.22 12.49 -16.61
C VAL A 361 -5.76 12.05 -16.79
N VAL A 362 -5.21 12.12 -18.00
CA VAL A 362 -3.79 11.82 -18.25
C VAL A 362 -2.88 12.80 -17.48
N LEU A 363 -3.23 14.08 -17.40
CA LEU A 363 -2.48 15.05 -16.59
C LEU A 363 -2.54 14.68 -15.10
N THR A 364 -3.71 14.36 -14.56
CA THR A 364 -3.85 13.92 -13.16
C THR A 364 -3.05 12.64 -12.89
N LEU A 365 -3.01 11.69 -13.82
CA LEU A 365 -2.23 10.46 -13.68
C LEU A 365 -0.72 10.72 -13.63
N ARG A 366 -0.22 11.77 -14.30
CA ARG A 366 1.18 12.19 -14.17
C ARG A 366 1.48 12.72 -12.76
N GLU A 367 0.58 13.49 -12.17
CA GLU A 367 0.71 13.95 -10.79
C GLU A 367 0.71 12.77 -9.81
N VAL A 368 -0.19 11.80 -10.01
CA VAL A 368 -0.22 10.56 -9.22
C VAL A 368 1.10 9.78 -9.37
N SER A 369 1.64 9.68 -10.58
CA SER A 369 2.94 9.03 -10.82
C SER A 369 4.08 9.72 -10.05
N GLU A 370 4.09 11.05 -10.01
CA GLU A 370 5.07 11.80 -9.22
C GLU A 370 4.94 11.51 -7.71
N VAL A 371 3.71 11.44 -7.20
CA VAL A 371 3.44 11.07 -5.80
C VAL A 371 3.93 9.66 -5.49
N ILE A 372 3.71 8.70 -6.38
CA ILE A 372 4.20 7.32 -6.23
C ILE A 372 5.73 7.28 -6.16
N HIS A 373 6.41 8.05 -7.03
CA HIS A 373 7.87 8.17 -6.98
C HIS A 373 8.36 8.74 -5.64
N LYS A 374 7.74 9.83 -5.16
CA LYS A 374 8.07 10.40 -3.83
C LYS A 374 7.79 9.41 -2.70
N MET A 375 6.76 8.59 -2.82
CA MET A 375 6.44 7.55 -1.84
C MET A 375 7.51 6.47 -1.80
N ALA A 376 8.00 6.02 -2.97
CA ALA A 376 9.10 5.07 -3.05
C ALA A 376 10.40 5.60 -2.39
N ASP A 377 10.75 6.86 -2.64
CA ASP A 377 11.91 7.51 -2.01
C ASP A 377 11.75 7.66 -0.48
N SER A 378 10.53 8.01 -0.05
CA SER A 378 10.19 8.13 1.37
C SER A 378 10.27 6.78 2.07
N LEU A 379 9.81 5.71 1.42
CA LEU A 379 9.90 4.35 1.93
C LEU A 379 11.32 3.84 2.08
N LYS A 380 12.20 4.18 1.12
CA LYS A 380 13.64 3.90 1.24
C LYS A 380 14.24 4.58 2.47
N SER A 381 13.88 5.84 2.70
CA SER A 381 14.30 6.59 3.89
C SER A 381 13.75 5.98 5.18
N PHE A 382 12.49 5.55 5.18
CA PHE A 382 11.82 4.94 6.33
C PHE A 382 12.47 3.61 6.72
N ARG A 383 12.77 2.75 5.74
CA ARG A 383 13.53 1.50 5.97
C ARG A 383 14.91 1.77 6.55
N GLY A 384 15.63 2.76 6.02
CA GLY A 384 16.95 3.12 6.56
C GLY A 384 16.90 3.72 7.97
N ALA A 385 15.81 4.40 8.33
CA ALA A 385 15.60 4.88 9.69
C ALA A 385 15.28 3.74 10.66
N ALA A 386 14.44 2.79 10.25
CA ALA A 386 14.11 1.60 11.01
C ALA A 386 15.36 0.74 11.30
N GLU A 387 16.19 0.49 10.29
CA GLU A 387 17.44 -0.26 10.45
C GLU A 387 18.39 0.40 11.47
N LYS A 388 18.45 1.75 11.49
CA LYS A 388 19.21 2.49 12.50
C LYS A 388 18.62 2.36 13.89
N VAL A 389 17.29 2.42 14.02
CA VAL A 389 16.59 2.26 15.31
C VAL A 389 16.81 0.85 15.87
N ASP A 390 16.72 -0.17 15.01
CA ASP A 390 17.00 -1.56 15.38
C ASP A 390 18.45 -1.74 15.87
N THR A 391 19.41 -1.18 15.14
CA THR A 391 20.83 -1.20 15.53
C THR A 391 21.07 -0.49 16.88
N LEU A 392 20.42 0.65 17.11
CA LEU A 392 20.53 1.40 18.36
C LEU A 392 19.90 0.65 19.53
N ALA A 393 18.71 0.06 19.34
CA ALA A 393 18.06 -0.79 20.33
C ALA A 393 18.97 -1.97 20.68
N LEU A 394 19.53 -2.66 19.69
CA LEU A 394 20.47 -3.76 19.94
C LEU A 394 21.69 -3.30 20.76
N SER A 395 22.27 -2.15 20.42
CA SER A 395 23.41 -1.58 21.15
C SER A 395 23.06 -1.28 22.59
N ILE A 396 21.87 -0.70 22.86
CA ILE A 396 21.40 -0.42 24.22
C ILE A 396 21.20 -1.73 24.98
N GLN A 397 20.58 -2.74 24.34
CA GLN A 397 20.37 -4.05 24.95
C GLN A 397 21.69 -4.70 25.36
N LEU A 398 22.71 -4.68 24.51
CA LEU A 398 24.05 -5.20 24.83
C LEU A 398 24.72 -4.40 25.97
N LEU A 399 24.61 -3.07 25.97
CA LEU A 399 25.15 -2.24 27.06
C LEU A 399 24.51 -2.56 28.40
N THR A 400 23.19 -2.79 28.43
CA THR A 400 22.52 -3.16 29.69
C THR A 400 22.93 -4.55 30.20
N GLN A 401 23.33 -5.48 29.33
CA GLN A 401 23.88 -6.79 29.72
C GLN A 401 25.27 -6.68 30.37
N SER A 402 25.92 -5.52 30.32
CA SER A 402 27.09 -5.25 31.14
C SER A 402 26.78 -5.15 32.63
N PHE A 403 25.51 -4.95 33.01
CA PHE A 403 25.05 -4.97 34.39
C PHE A 403 24.53 -6.36 34.78
N ARG A 404 24.94 -6.86 35.95
CA ARG A 404 24.36 -8.03 36.58
C ARG A 404 23.14 -7.59 37.38
N LEU A 405 21.97 -8.00 36.92
CA LEU A 405 20.68 -7.85 37.61
C LEU A 405 20.24 -9.19 38.19
N ASP A 406 19.43 -9.15 39.25
CA ASP A 406 18.79 -10.36 39.82
C ASP A 406 17.58 -10.76 38.99
N SER A 407 17.84 -11.23 37.77
CA SER A 407 16.83 -11.59 36.78
C SER A 407 17.31 -12.80 35.96
N PRO A 408 16.42 -13.71 35.56
CA PRO A 408 16.74 -14.78 34.61
C PRO A 408 17.20 -14.25 33.24
N ARG A 409 16.85 -13.01 32.89
CA ARG A 409 17.23 -12.33 31.64
C ARG A 409 18.63 -11.68 31.68
N SER A 410 19.26 -11.65 32.86
CA SER A 410 20.61 -11.14 33.05
C SER A 410 21.61 -12.24 32.72
N LEU A 411 22.29 -12.12 31.59
CA LEU A 411 23.26 -13.12 31.13
C LEU A 411 24.46 -13.22 32.07
N LYS A 412 24.89 -12.09 32.65
CA LYS A 412 25.90 -12.08 33.72
C LYS A 412 25.44 -12.84 34.95
N ASN A 413 24.18 -12.69 35.37
CA ASN A 413 23.66 -13.45 36.50
C ASN A 413 23.53 -14.94 36.18
N LEU A 414 23.16 -15.29 34.95
CA LEU A 414 23.11 -16.68 34.49
C LEU A 414 24.49 -17.34 34.60
N VAL A 415 25.51 -16.76 33.97
CA VAL A 415 26.85 -17.36 33.94
C VAL A 415 27.50 -17.40 35.33
N GLU A 416 27.27 -16.40 36.19
CA GLU A 416 27.84 -16.41 37.55
C GLU A 416 27.15 -17.43 38.46
N ARG A 417 25.83 -17.63 38.33
CA ARG A 417 25.12 -18.71 39.04
C ARG A 417 25.67 -20.08 38.61
N TRP A 418 25.80 -20.29 37.29
CA TRP A 418 26.37 -21.52 36.75
C TRP A 418 27.82 -21.73 37.20
N ALA A 419 28.64 -20.68 37.23
CA ALA A 419 30.00 -20.76 37.73
C ALA A 419 30.06 -21.09 39.23
N ALA A 420 29.13 -20.57 40.04
CA ALA A 420 29.03 -20.91 41.46
C ALA A 420 28.63 -22.39 41.67
N GLU A 421 27.70 -22.92 40.88
CA GLU A 421 27.32 -24.35 40.93
C GLU A 421 28.48 -25.26 40.50
N LEU A 422 29.25 -24.86 39.50
CA LEU A 422 30.45 -25.58 39.06
C LEU A 422 31.60 -25.51 40.07
N SER A 423 31.59 -24.56 41.01
CA SER A 423 32.60 -24.46 42.07
C SER A 423 32.59 -25.69 42.99
N ALA A 424 31.45 -26.38 43.11
CA ALA A 424 31.35 -27.65 43.85
C ALA A 424 32.07 -28.82 43.15
N HIS A 425 32.30 -28.71 41.84
CA HIS A 425 32.89 -29.75 40.99
C HIS A 425 34.40 -29.56 40.74
N THR A 426 35.02 -28.56 41.38
CA THR A 426 36.46 -28.28 41.22
C THR A 426 37.30 -29.49 41.59
N GLY A 427 38.06 -30.02 40.63
CA GLY A 427 38.91 -31.21 40.80
C GLY A 427 38.28 -32.53 40.35
N HIS A 428 37.00 -32.56 39.99
CA HIS A 428 36.29 -33.73 39.43
C HIS A 428 35.55 -33.34 38.14
N TRP A 429 36.32 -32.92 37.13
CA TRP A 429 35.79 -32.32 35.90
C TRP A 429 35.10 -33.30 34.95
N GLU A 430 35.28 -34.62 35.16
CA GLU A 430 34.66 -35.69 34.36
C GLU A 430 33.12 -35.65 34.37
N ALA A 431 32.51 -35.08 35.41
CA ALA A 431 31.05 -34.96 35.54
C ALA A 431 30.47 -33.65 34.97
N VAL A 432 31.31 -32.69 34.53
CA VAL A 432 30.86 -31.35 34.13
C VAL A 432 30.17 -31.33 32.77
N GLU A 433 30.56 -32.20 31.84
CA GLU A 433 29.95 -32.23 30.51
C GLU A 433 28.46 -32.55 30.57
N GLY A 434 28.07 -33.57 31.34
CA GLY A 434 26.66 -33.93 31.55
C GLY A 434 25.86 -32.81 32.23
N TRP A 435 26.48 -32.07 33.15
CA TRP A 435 25.87 -30.91 33.79
C TRP A 435 25.67 -29.76 32.79
N LEU A 436 26.68 -29.42 31.97
CA LEU A 436 26.58 -28.39 30.95
C LEU A 436 25.47 -28.71 29.93
N VAL A 437 25.35 -29.98 29.51
CA VAL A 437 24.28 -30.41 28.60
C VAL A 437 22.89 -30.22 29.20
N ALA A 438 22.73 -30.43 30.50
CA ALA A 438 21.47 -30.17 31.20
C ALA A 438 21.20 -28.67 31.34
N ALA A 439 22.19 -27.90 31.81
CA ALA A 439 22.09 -26.45 32.00
C ALA A 439 21.74 -25.71 30.70
N VAL A 440 22.41 -26.06 29.60
CA VAL A 440 22.18 -25.47 28.28
C VAL A 440 20.79 -25.79 27.71
N ARG A 441 20.14 -26.90 28.10
CA ARG A 441 18.74 -27.18 27.71
C ARG A 441 17.76 -26.18 28.31
N GLU A 442 18.08 -25.62 29.47
CA GLU A 442 17.22 -24.66 30.19
C GLU A 442 17.48 -23.21 29.77
N ALA A 443 18.49 -22.95 28.94
CA ALA A 443 18.85 -21.62 28.45
C ALA A 443 18.82 -21.57 26.90
N PRO A 444 17.65 -21.35 26.27
CA PRO A 444 17.48 -21.44 24.82
C PRO A 444 18.34 -20.48 23.99
N SER A 445 18.77 -19.36 24.58
CA SER A 445 19.61 -18.37 23.92
C SER A 445 21.10 -18.75 23.88
N VAL A 446 21.54 -19.73 24.68
CA VAL A 446 22.93 -20.20 24.71
C VAL A 446 23.12 -21.24 23.61
N GLU A 447 23.97 -20.93 22.63
CA GLU A 447 24.30 -21.85 21.53
C GLU A 447 25.44 -22.81 21.91
N LEU A 448 26.38 -22.35 22.74
CA LEU A 448 27.52 -23.15 23.20
C LEU A 448 27.91 -22.71 24.61
N ALA A 449 27.97 -23.66 25.54
CA ALA A 449 28.61 -23.46 26.84
C ALA A 449 29.92 -24.25 26.89
N TYR A 450 30.97 -23.66 27.45
CA TYR A 450 32.27 -24.32 27.58
C TYR A 450 32.96 -23.95 28.89
N LEU A 451 33.70 -24.90 29.43
CA LEU A 451 34.53 -24.72 30.60
C LEU A 451 36.00 -24.90 30.20
N THR A 452 36.85 -23.98 30.63
CA THR A 452 38.31 -24.07 30.47
C THR A 452 39.01 -24.12 31.82
N ASP A 453 40.18 -24.74 31.89
CA ASP A 453 41.06 -24.65 33.05
C ASP A 453 41.69 -23.25 33.20
N ARG A 454 42.44 -23.04 34.30
CA ARG A 454 43.19 -21.79 34.54
C ARG A 454 44.22 -21.41 33.46
N ASN A 455 44.56 -22.31 32.54
CA ASN A 455 45.50 -22.10 31.45
C ASN A 455 44.80 -21.98 30.08
N GLY A 456 43.46 -21.96 30.05
CA GLY A 456 42.65 -21.84 28.85
C GLY A 456 42.42 -23.15 28.10
N THR A 457 42.79 -24.30 28.65
CA THR A 457 42.53 -25.61 28.03
C THR A 457 41.08 -25.99 28.25
N MET A 458 40.34 -26.29 27.17
CA MET A 458 38.93 -26.69 27.26
C MET A 458 38.79 -28.04 27.95
N LEU A 459 37.99 -28.07 29.02
CA LEU A 459 37.70 -29.23 29.85
C LEU A 459 36.41 -29.93 29.40
N ALA A 460 35.38 -29.15 29.08
CA ALA A 460 34.08 -29.66 28.66
C ALA A 460 33.34 -28.58 27.84
N PHE A 461 32.41 -29.01 26.99
CA PHE A 461 31.49 -28.10 26.30
C PHE A 461 30.13 -28.77 26.08
N ALA A 462 29.10 -27.97 25.84
CA ALA A 462 27.77 -28.43 25.48
C ALA A 462 27.10 -27.49 24.48
N LEU A 463 26.37 -28.07 23.53
CA LEU A 463 25.64 -27.33 22.51
C LEU A 463 24.17 -27.11 22.91
N GLY A 464 23.66 -25.93 22.61
CA GLY A 464 22.31 -25.49 22.90
C GLY A 464 21.64 -24.78 21.73
N GLY A 465 20.37 -24.39 21.93
CA GLY A 465 19.60 -23.71 20.89
C GLY A 465 19.53 -24.47 19.55
N ASP A 466 19.55 -23.71 18.45
CA ASP A 466 19.44 -24.22 17.08
C ASP A 466 20.67 -25.03 16.61
N ALA A 467 21.77 -25.01 17.38
CA ALA A 467 22.99 -25.76 17.08
C ALA A 467 22.86 -27.29 17.22
N LYS A 468 21.79 -27.79 17.85
CA LYS A 468 21.56 -29.23 18.06
C LYS A 468 21.15 -30.01 16.80
N GLY A 469 20.71 -29.33 15.74
CA GLY A 469 19.97 -29.95 14.63
C GLY A 469 20.79 -30.50 13.47
N ASP A 470 21.99 -29.96 13.20
CA ASP A 470 22.87 -30.41 12.10
C ASP A 470 24.27 -29.75 12.15
N ALA A 471 24.61 -29.00 13.22
CA ALA A 471 25.86 -28.26 13.28
C ALA A 471 27.04 -29.22 13.51
N GLN A 472 27.85 -29.43 12.47
CA GLN A 472 29.10 -30.17 12.59
C GLN A 472 30.05 -29.34 13.45
N VAL A 473 30.31 -29.79 14.68
CA VAL A 473 31.22 -29.10 15.61
C VAL A 473 32.56 -28.89 14.89
N PRO A 474 32.99 -27.63 14.69
CA PRO A 474 34.25 -27.35 14.03
C PRO A 474 35.42 -28.08 14.71
N ALA A 475 36.38 -28.58 13.93
CA ALA A 475 37.50 -29.37 14.46
C ALA A 475 38.38 -28.63 15.50
N ASN A 476 38.24 -27.31 15.59
CA ASN A 476 38.90 -26.44 16.56
C ASN A 476 38.10 -26.21 17.85
N VAL A 477 36.87 -26.72 17.98
CA VAL A 477 36.05 -26.69 19.20
C VAL A 477 36.05 -28.10 19.81
N THR A 478 37.14 -28.44 20.48
CA THR A 478 37.36 -29.78 21.06
C THR A 478 37.93 -29.68 22.46
N VAL A 479 37.58 -30.63 23.33
CA VAL A 479 38.24 -30.81 24.63
C VAL A 479 39.75 -30.98 24.41
N GLY A 480 40.55 -30.31 25.23
CA GLY A 480 42.02 -30.26 25.12
C GLY A 480 42.58 -29.16 24.22
N ALA A 481 41.76 -28.46 23.43
CA ALA A 481 42.20 -27.27 22.71
C ALA A 481 42.42 -26.08 23.67
N ASN A 482 43.39 -25.21 23.35
CA ASN A 482 43.73 -24.06 24.18
C ASN A 482 43.11 -22.77 23.62
N PHE A 483 42.45 -22.01 24.50
CA PHE A 483 41.75 -20.76 24.20
C PHE A 483 42.23 -19.59 25.06
N SER A 484 43.46 -19.67 25.59
CA SER A 484 44.04 -18.64 26.46
C SER A 484 44.27 -17.29 25.77
N ASP A 485 44.28 -17.28 24.45
CA ASP A 485 44.37 -16.10 23.58
C ASP A 485 43.02 -15.38 23.41
N ARG A 486 41.91 -16.02 23.79
CA ARG A 486 40.57 -15.48 23.55
C ARG A 486 40.29 -14.26 24.43
N PRO A 487 39.66 -13.19 23.88
CA PRO A 487 39.36 -11.98 24.64
C PRO A 487 38.49 -12.22 25.88
N TRP A 488 37.54 -13.15 25.79
CA TRP A 488 36.70 -13.51 26.93
C TRP A 488 37.53 -14.14 28.06
N PHE A 489 38.44 -15.05 27.73
CA PHE A 489 39.27 -15.75 28.71
C PHE A 489 40.23 -14.78 29.40
N GLN A 490 40.97 -13.99 28.61
CA GLN A 490 41.94 -13.03 29.12
C GLN A 490 41.27 -11.97 30.00
N SER A 491 40.09 -11.49 29.61
CA SER A 491 39.36 -10.50 30.38
C SER A 491 38.80 -11.08 31.68
N THR A 492 38.23 -12.28 31.66
CA THR A 492 37.77 -12.95 32.88
C THR A 492 38.92 -13.25 33.84
N MET A 493 40.08 -13.70 33.34
CA MET A 493 41.26 -13.99 34.17
C MET A 493 41.90 -12.73 34.75
N ARG A 494 41.93 -11.63 33.99
CA ARG A 494 42.50 -10.35 34.43
C ARG A 494 41.59 -9.63 35.43
N ASP A 495 40.29 -9.56 35.12
CA ASP A 495 39.35 -8.73 35.87
C ASP A 495 38.69 -9.52 37.03
N GLY A 496 38.71 -10.85 36.95
CA GLY A 496 38.24 -11.75 38.01
C GLY A 496 36.74 -11.71 38.26
N CYS A 497 35.95 -11.26 37.29
CA CYS A 497 34.49 -11.15 37.36
C CYS A 497 33.83 -11.55 36.03
N ALA A 498 32.50 -11.60 35.99
CA ALA A 498 31.81 -11.83 34.73
C ALA A 498 32.02 -10.69 33.72
N ILE A 499 32.34 -11.08 32.49
CA ILE A 499 32.56 -10.19 31.36
C ILE A 499 31.60 -10.51 30.22
N LEU A 500 31.41 -9.52 29.34
CA LEU A 500 30.65 -9.63 28.11
C LEU A 500 31.56 -9.18 26.97
N THR A 501 31.69 -9.98 25.91
CA THR A 501 32.45 -9.56 24.72
C THR A 501 31.61 -8.68 23.80
N PRO A 502 32.24 -7.89 22.92
CA PRO A 502 31.58 -7.37 21.73
C PRO A 502 31.01 -8.50 20.86
N LEU A 503 30.10 -8.14 19.94
CA LEU A 503 29.59 -9.08 18.94
C LEU A 503 30.73 -9.58 18.03
N TYR A 504 30.71 -10.87 17.74
CA TYR A 504 31.57 -11.51 16.76
C TYR A 504 30.80 -12.61 16.03
N GLN A 505 31.40 -13.20 15.00
CA GLN A 505 30.76 -14.26 14.23
C GLN A 505 31.00 -15.62 14.89
N SER A 506 29.92 -16.34 15.21
CA SER A 506 29.98 -17.67 15.79
C SER A 506 30.76 -18.61 14.88
N MET A 507 31.72 -19.33 15.44
CA MET A 507 32.40 -20.40 14.70
C MET A 507 31.49 -21.60 14.45
N LEU A 508 30.41 -21.72 15.22
CA LEU A 508 29.53 -22.88 15.20
C LEU A 508 28.39 -22.70 14.20
N THR A 509 27.75 -21.53 14.20
CA THR A 509 26.57 -21.23 13.39
C THR A 509 26.86 -20.27 12.23
N GLY A 510 27.98 -19.53 12.28
CA GLY A 510 28.25 -18.45 11.33
C GLY A 510 27.38 -17.21 11.54
N GLU A 511 26.48 -17.22 12.52
CA GLU A 511 25.62 -16.09 12.88
C GLU A 511 26.32 -15.17 13.90
N PRO A 512 25.90 -13.89 14.03
CA PRO A 512 26.40 -13.01 15.09
C PRO A 512 26.09 -13.58 16.49
N CYS A 513 27.11 -13.66 17.33
CA CYS A 513 26.98 -14.05 18.73
C CYS A 513 27.89 -13.19 19.62
N PHE A 514 27.77 -13.35 20.93
CA PHE A 514 28.68 -12.77 21.91
C PHE A 514 28.87 -13.75 23.06
N THR A 515 30.02 -13.66 23.75
CA THR A 515 30.31 -14.49 24.91
C THR A 515 30.01 -13.74 26.18
N VAL A 516 29.28 -14.37 27.10
CA VAL A 516 29.31 -14.02 28.52
C VAL A 516 30.17 -15.05 29.26
N ALA A 517 31.16 -14.60 30.02
CA ALA A 517 32.09 -15.51 30.70
C ALA A 517 32.31 -15.11 32.16
N ALA A 518 32.42 -16.10 33.05
CA ALA A 518 32.65 -15.89 34.48
C ALA A 518 33.70 -16.86 35.05
N PRO A 519 34.45 -16.43 36.08
CA PRO A 519 35.43 -17.29 36.73
C PRO A 519 34.72 -18.28 37.66
N VAL A 520 35.11 -19.55 37.57
CA VAL A 520 34.76 -20.59 38.53
C VAL A 520 35.84 -20.61 39.62
N ARG A 521 35.42 -20.44 40.87
CA ARG A 521 36.36 -20.34 42.01
C ARG A 521 36.38 -21.63 42.81
N ASP A 522 37.54 -21.99 43.33
CA ASP A 522 37.64 -23.11 44.28
C ASP A 522 37.26 -22.68 45.71
N ARG A 523 37.32 -23.64 46.64
CA ARG A 523 37.02 -23.40 48.07
C ARG A 523 37.95 -22.38 48.74
N THR A 524 39.11 -22.08 48.14
CA THR A 524 40.05 -21.06 48.63
C THR A 524 39.77 -19.68 48.03
N GLY A 525 38.82 -19.58 47.10
CA GLY A 525 38.47 -18.37 46.39
C GLY A 525 39.35 -18.09 45.16
N ALA A 526 40.32 -18.95 44.85
CA ALA A 526 41.18 -18.82 43.68
C ALA A 526 40.43 -19.23 42.40
N ILE A 527 40.78 -18.63 41.26
CA ILE A 527 40.17 -19.00 39.97
C ILE A 527 40.71 -20.36 39.55
N ALA A 528 39.82 -21.36 39.48
CA ALA A 528 40.14 -22.73 39.10
C ALA A 528 39.87 -22.98 37.60
N ALA A 529 38.84 -22.34 37.06
CA ALA A 529 38.39 -22.50 35.68
C ALA A 529 37.64 -21.25 35.20
N VAL A 530 37.38 -21.15 33.89
CA VAL A 530 36.54 -20.10 33.29
C VAL A 530 35.40 -20.75 32.52
N LEU A 531 34.17 -20.40 32.88
CA LEU A 531 32.94 -20.78 32.17
C LEU A 531 32.61 -19.68 31.16
N GLY A 532 32.47 -20.03 29.88
CA GLY A 532 31.98 -19.14 28.84
C GLY A 532 30.70 -19.68 28.20
N LEU A 533 29.78 -18.77 27.90
CA LEU A 533 28.53 -19.05 27.20
C LEU A 533 28.47 -18.16 25.97
N ASP A 534 28.50 -18.78 24.79
CA ASP A 534 28.22 -18.08 23.54
C ASP A 534 26.70 -18.00 23.38
N VAL A 535 26.22 -16.77 23.23
CA VAL A 535 24.81 -16.42 23.12
C VAL A 535 24.53 -15.95 21.71
N ASN A 536 23.64 -16.66 21.03
CA ASN A 536 23.26 -16.33 19.67
C ASN A 536 22.36 -15.07 19.69
N LEU A 537 22.71 -14.07 18.89
CA LEU A 537 22.04 -12.78 18.89
C LEU A 537 20.56 -12.91 18.48
N ARG A 538 20.28 -13.75 17.48
CA ARG A 538 18.96 -13.92 16.87
C ARG A 538 17.98 -14.66 17.78
N SER A 539 18.46 -15.63 18.55
CA SER A 539 17.63 -16.34 19.54
C SER A 539 17.42 -15.49 20.79
N TRP A 540 18.41 -14.69 21.17
CA TRP A 540 18.35 -13.82 22.34
C TRP A 540 17.40 -12.63 22.19
N THR A 541 17.35 -11.98 21.02
CA THR A 541 16.45 -10.83 20.78
C THR A 541 14.96 -11.21 20.70
N LYS A 542 14.63 -12.51 20.69
CA LYS A 542 13.25 -13.02 20.69
C LYS A 542 12.68 -13.27 22.10
N ILE A 543 13.49 -13.11 23.17
CA ILE A 543 13.17 -13.38 24.58
C ILE A 543 12.98 -12.07 25.34
#